data_AF-A0A7K4BYT6-F1
#
_entry.id   AF-A0A7K4BYT6-F1
#
_cell.length_a   1.000
_cell.length_b   1.000
_cell.length_c   1.000
_cell.angle_alpha   90.00
_cell.angle_beta   90.00
_cell.angle_gamma   90.00
#
_symmetry.space_group_name_H-M   'P 1'
#
loop_
_entity.id
_entity.type
_entity.pdbx_description
1 polymer ?
#
loop_
_entity_poly.entity_id
_entity_poly.type
_entity_poly.pdbx_seq_one_letter_code
_entity_poly.pdbx_strand_id
1 'polypeptide(L)'
;MKKIVFIEAEGVLFSFGDYVANERRVKTFFEELINFCEKNKILLYVISGYHNKIAHEKFDKSFLKTMFDKKNFGCADEEYISQKTKDDETLHRQKLEADPEFNDSYFKQVFIQKILKEKNILPSDAVLLGDDIWVDGYYTTRFSKINFAIFEENVCDRGKSVERISGLAYFSLEFDSVKQLIESFPVVDLGPLDRYVFEIMKKALVGDNLGSIIKKGLDKKNQKGQ
;
A
#
# COMPACT_ATOMS: atom_id res chain seq x y z
N MET A 1 4.44 -10.90 22.71
CA MET A 1 4.99 -10.79 21.35
C MET A 1 4.82 -9.34 20.91
N LYS A 2 5.84 -8.66 20.39
CA LYS A 2 5.72 -7.26 19.96
C LYS A 2 5.07 -7.25 18.58
N LYS A 3 3.86 -6.70 18.46
CA LYS A 3 3.19 -6.50 17.17
C LYS A 3 3.43 -5.08 16.66
N ILE A 4 3.39 -4.92 15.34
CA ILE A 4 3.43 -3.62 14.67
C ILE A 4 2.28 -3.52 13.67
N VAL A 5 1.65 -2.35 13.66
CA VAL A 5 0.57 -2.00 12.73
C VAL A 5 1.05 -0.82 11.92
N PHE A 6 0.96 -0.95 10.61
CA PHE A 6 1.13 0.13 9.67
C PHE A 6 -0.25 0.45 9.09
N ILE A 7 -0.60 1.73 9.03
CA ILE A 7 -1.80 2.19 8.35
C ILE A 7 -1.42 3.22 7.30
N GLU A 8 -2.02 3.10 6.13
CA GLU A 8 -1.85 4.08 5.07
C GLU A 8 -2.56 5.39 5.40
N ALA A 9 -1.91 6.50 5.09
CA ALA A 9 -2.52 7.81 5.21
C ALA A 9 -3.50 8.07 4.06
N GLU A 10 -3.02 7.96 2.81
CA GLU A 10 -3.83 8.17 1.61
C GLU A 10 -4.83 7.03 1.41
N GLY A 11 -6.07 7.35 1.03
CA GLY A 11 -7.06 6.32 0.69
C GLY A 11 -7.71 5.61 1.89
N VAL A 12 -7.17 5.80 3.10
CA VAL A 12 -7.76 5.30 4.36
C VAL A 12 -8.06 6.46 5.31
N LEU A 13 -7.03 7.16 5.79
CA LEU A 13 -7.17 8.25 6.76
C LEU A 13 -7.48 9.60 6.11
N PHE A 14 -6.97 9.81 4.89
CA PHE A 14 -7.14 11.00 4.08
C PHE A 14 -7.83 10.67 2.76
N SER A 15 -8.61 11.62 2.25
CA SER A 15 -9.17 11.53 0.90
C SER A 15 -8.06 11.37 -0.14
N PHE A 16 -8.26 10.48 -1.10
CA PHE A 16 -7.32 10.20 -2.19
C PHE A 16 -8.06 9.66 -3.41
N GLY A 17 -7.73 10.14 -4.60
CA GLY A 17 -8.49 9.83 -5.81
C GLY A 17 -9.97 10.21 -5.65
N ASP A 18 -10.86 9.26 -5.94
CA ASP A 18 -12.31 9.44 -5.83
C ASP A 18 -12.85 9.21 -4.40
N TYR A 19 -12.02 8.74 -3.48
CA TYR A 19 -12.44 8.51 -2.10
C TYR A 19 -12.43 9.78 -1.26
N VAL A 20 -13.56 10.04 -0.60
CA VAL A 20 -13.76 11.17 0.31
C VAL A 20 -13.92 10.63 1.72
N ALA A 21 -12.91 10.87 2.56
CA ALA A 21 -12.90 10.43 3.94
C ALA A 21 -14.00 11.11 4.77
N ASN A 22 -14.81 10.32 5.49
CA ASN A 22 -15.69 10.86 6.52
C ASN A 22 -14.85 11.12 7.78
N GLU A 23 -14.40 12.37 7.94
CA GLU A 23 -13.46 12.77 9.01
C GLU A 23 -13.91 12.32 10.40
N ARG A 24 -15.21 12.42 10.72
CA ARG A 24 -15.74 11.99 12.02
C ARG A 24 -15.57 10.48 12.23
N ARG A 25 -15.93 9.66 11.24
CA ARG A 25 -15.80 8.19 11.32
C ARG A 25 -14.34 7.79 11.41
N VAL A 26 -13.49 8.35 10.54
CA VAL A 26 -12.05 8.07 10.51
C VAL A 26 -11.41 8.45 11.85
N LYS A 27 -11.74 9.63 12.40
CA LYS A 27 -11.22 10.09 13.68
C LYS A 27 -11.59 9.13 14.81
N THR A 28 -12.86 8.75 14.93
CA THR A 28 -13.32 7.79 15.95
C THR A 28 -12.60 6.45 15.82
N PHE A 29 -12.57 5.88 14.61
CA PHE A 29 -11.85 4.65 14.32
C PHE A 29 -10.37 4.73 14.73
N PHE A 30 -9.70 5.83 14.37
CA PHE A 30 -8.27 5.98 14.62
C PHE A 30 -7.96 6.21 16.10
N GLU A 31 -8.83 6.92 16.84
CA GLU A 31 -8.75 7.05 18.30
C GLU A 31 -8.86 5.67 18.99
N GLU A 32 -9.80 4.82 18.56
CA GLU A 32 -9.95 3.46 19.07
C GLU A 32 -8.71 2.59 18.78
N LEU A 33 -8.16 2.71 17.56
CA LEU A 33 -6.95 2.01 17.15
C LEU A 33 -5.73 2.43 17.98
N ILE A 34 -5.53 3.73 18.20
CA ILE A 34 -4.44 4.26 19.06
C ILE A 34 -4.58 3.68 20.47
N ASN A 35 -5.75 3.83 21.08
CA ASN A 35 -6.01 3.36 22.45
C ASN A 35 -5.75 1.86 22.60
N PHE A 36 -6.18 1.06 21.63
CA PHE A 36 -5.91 -0.38 21.61
C PHE A 36 -4.43 -0.69 21.47
N CYS A 37 -3.73 -0.02 20.57
CA CYS A 37 -2.29 -0.23 20.36
C CYS A 37 -1.48 0.14 21.61
N GLU A 38 -1.78 1.26 22.26
CA GLU A 38 -1.11 1.69 23.50
C GLU A 38 -1.34 0.69 24.64
N LYS A 39 -2.60 0.30 24.88
CA LYS A 39 -2.97 -0.66 25.93
C LYS A 39 -2.26 -2.00 25.77
N ASN A 40 -2.09 -2.44 24.52
CA ASN A 40 -1.48 -3.74 24.21
C ASN A 40 0.02 -3.66 23.86
N LYS A 41 0.64 -2.47 23.98
CA LYS A 41 2.05 -2.23 23.64
C LYS A 41 2.40 -2.63 22.20
N ILE A 42 1.48 -2.35 21.28
CA ILE A 42 1.62 -2.53 19.83
C ILE A 42 2.16 -1.22 19.24
N LEU A 43 3.15 -1.30 18.37
CA LEU A 43 3.65 -0.12 17.68
C LEU A 43 2.70 0.23 16.53
N LEU A 44 2.22 1.47 16.48
CA LEU A 44 1.40 1.97 15.39
C LEU A 44 2.19 3.01 14.59
N TYR A 45 2.25 2.83 13.28
CA TYR A 45 2.85 3.75 12.33
C TYR A 45 1.82 4.17 11.29
N VAL A 46 1.81 5.45 10.94
CA VAL A 46 1.07 5.97 9.79
C VAL A 46 2.09 6.19 8.67
N ILE A 47 1.79 5.75 7.45
CA ILE A 47 2.70 5.89 6.31
C ILE A 47 2.03 6.69 5.20
N SER A 48 2.74 7.67 4.66
CA SER A 48 2.36 8.46 3.50
C SER A 48 3.34 8.24 2.35
N GLY A 49 2.84 8.13 1.13
CA GLY A 49 3.66 8.11 -0.08
C GLY A 49 4.10 9.50 -0.55
N TYR A 50 3.55 10.58 0.02
CA TYR A 50 3.94 11.94 -0.34
C TYR A 50 5.35 12.28 0.14
N HIS A 51 5.99 13.23 -0.57
CA HIS A 51 7.24 13.84 -0.10
C HIS A 51 7.04 14.53 1.24
N ASN A 52 8.08 14.48 2.07
CA ASN A 52 8.16 15.00 3.43
C ASN A 52 7.48 16.37 3.63
N LYS A 53 7.71 17.31 2.70
CA LYS A 53 7.10 18.65 2.77
C LYS A 53 5.57 18.58 2.75
N ILE A 54 5.00 17.86 1.77
CA ILE A 54 3.54 17.75 1.60
C ILE A 54 2.92 16.83 2.65
N ALA A 55 3.58 15.71 2.96
CA ALA A 55 3.11 14.77 3.96
C ALA A 55 2.94 15.43 5.33
N HIS A 56 3.93 16.21 5.77
CA HIS A 56 3.84 16.93 7.03
C HIS A 56 2.86 18.10 7.03
N GLU A 57 2.70 18.79 5.90
CA GLU A 57 1.65 19.82 5.77
C GLU A 57 0.26 19.21 5.94
N LYS A 58 -0.02 18.07 5.28
CA LYS A 58 -1.29 17.34 5.43
C LYS A 58 -1.47 16.82 6.86
N PHE A 59 -0.42 16.24 7.45
CA PHE A 59 -0.44 15.81 8.85
C PHE A 59 -0.80 16.96 9.79
N ASP A 60 -0.12 18.10 9.67
CA ASP A 60 -0.27 19.24 10.58
C ASP A 60 -1.62 19.96 10.45
N LYS A 61 -2.31 19.81 9.29
CA LYS A 61 -3.66 20.33 9.04
C LYS A 61 -4.78 19.32 9.36
N SER A 62 -4.42 18.08 9.69
CA SER A 62 -5.38 17.01 9.95
C SER A 62 -5.66 16.79 11.44
N PHE A 63 -6.64 15.94 11.74
CA PHE A 63 -6.92 15.47 13.10
C PHE A 63 -5.75 14.68 13.71
N LEU A 64 -4.82 14.12 12.91
CA LEU A 64 -3.68 13.34 13.40
C LEU A 64 -2.75 14.17 14.30
N LYS A 65 -2.60 15.47 14.02
CA LYS A 65 -1.70 16.36 14.78
C LYS A 65 -1.95 16.34 16.28
N THR A 66 -3.20 16.17 16.71
CA THR A 66 -3.56 16.22 18.14
C THR A 66 -3.54 14.87 18.84
N MET A 67 -3.41 13.76 18.10
CA MET A 67 -3.55 12.41 18.67
C MET A 67 -2.44 11.43 18.29
N PHE A 68 -1.60 11.75 17.31
CA PHE A 68 -0.59 10.83 16.81
C PHE A 68 0.82 11.43 16.94
N ASP A 69 1.78 10.60 17.37
CA ASP A 69 3.15 11.04 17.50
C ASP A 69 3.81 11.12 16.12
N LYS A 70 4.26 12.32 15.74
CA LYS A 70 4.92 12.61 14.46
C LYS A 70 6.16 11.73 14.23
N LYS A 71 6.82 11.21 15.28
CA LYS A 71 7.95 10.27 15.13
C LYS A 71 7.56 8.91 14.54
N ASN A 72 6.29 8.55 14.60
CA ASN A 72 5.73 7.32 14.04
C ASN A 72 5.02 7.57 12.69
N PHE A 73 5.18 8.75 12.11
CA PHE A 73 4.68 9.09 10.78
C PHE A 73 5.81 8.96 9.75
N GLY A 74 5.71 7.97 8.87
CA GLY A 74 6.67 7.73 7.78
C GLY A 74 6.23 8.45 6.50
N CYS A 75 7.15 9.11 5.82
CA CYS A 75 6.91 9.73 4.52
C CYS A 75 8.17 9.69 3.63
N ALA A 76 8.00 9.87 2.32
CA ALA A 76 9.12 9.85 1.39
C ALA A 76 10.04 11.06 1.65
N ASP A 77 11.30 10.80 1.98
CA ASP A 77 12.31 11.82 2.27
C ASP A 77 13.49 11.75 1.29
N GLU A 78 14.43 12.67 1.44
CA GLU A 78 15.64 12.70 0.60
C GLU A 78 16.54 11.47 0.84
N GLU A 79 16.49 10.86 2.03
CA GLU A 79 17.23 9.63 2.32
C GLU A 79 16.71 8.50 1.42
N TYR A 80 15.39 8.32 1.35
CA TYR A 80 14.75 7.34 0.46
C TYR A 80 15.02 7.63 -1.01
N ILE A 81 14.87 8.89 -1.43
CA ILE A 81 15.02 9.27 -2.84
C ILE A 81 16.46 9.03 -3.32
N SER A 82 17.46 9.37 -2.51
CA SER A 82 18.89 9.19 -2.84
C SER A 82 19.37 7.74 -2.80
N GLN A 83 18.60 6.82 -2.20
CA GLN A 83 18.90 5.38 -2.22
C GLN A 83 18.44 4.68 -3.51
N LYS A 84 17.68 5.36 -4.37
CA LYS A 84 17.23 4.83 -5.66
C LYS A 84 18.40 4.72 -6.64
N THR A 85 18.20 3.96 -7.72
CA THR A 85 19.14 3.98 -8.84
C THR A 85 19.18 5.40 -9.45
N LYS A 86 20.27 5.77 -10.11
CA LYS A 86 20.42 7.12 -10.68
C LYS A 86 19.27 7.49 -11.63
N ASP A 87 18.82 6.53 -12.43
CA ASP A 87 17.72 6.74 -13.38
C ASP A 87 16.38 6.91 -12.64
N ASP A 88 16.12 6.06 -11.64
CA ASP A 88 14.91 6.14 -10.81
C ASP A 88 14.86 7.40 -9.93
N GLU A 89 15.99 7.83 -9.39
CA GLU A 89 16.13 9.09 -8.64
C GLU A 89 15.79 10.27 -9.56
N THR A 90 16.38 10.30 -10.75
CA THR A 90 16.14 11.36 -11.73
C THR A 90 14.66 11.42 -12.10
N LEU A 91 14.04 10.26 -12.39
CA LEU A 91 12.62 10.16 -12.71
C LEU A 91 11.74 10.61 -11.53
N HIS A 92 12.08 10.21 -10.31
CA HIS A 92 11.33 10.61 -9.11
C HIS A 92 11.38 12.12 -8.91
N ARG A 93 12.57 12.75 -9.07
CA ARG A 93 12.73 14.20 -8.95
C ARG A 93 11.96 14.96 -10.03
N GLN A 94 11.98 14.47 -11.28
CA GLN A 94 11.18 15.04 -12.36
C GLN A 94 9.68 15.00 -12.06
N LYS A 95 9.19 13.91 -11.46
CA LYS A 95 7.79 13.81 -11.04
C LYS A 95 7.45 14.79 -9.91
N LEU A 96 8.32 14.95 -8.92
CA LEU A 96 8.13 15.94 -7.84
C LEU A 96 8.16 17.38 -8.35
N GLU A 97 8.98 17.69 -9.36
CA GLU A 97 9.04 19.01 -9.98
C GLU A 97 7.76 19.30 -10.80
N ALA A 98 7.27 18.30 -11.52
CA ALA A 98 6.04 18.40 -12.30
C ALA A 98 4.78 18.44 -11.41
N ASP A 99 4.79 17.69 -10.32
CA ASP A 99 3.70 17.56 -9.35
C ASP A 99 4.27 17.44 -7.93
N PRO A 100 4.23 18.52 -7.13
CA PRO A 100 4.66 18.49 -5.73
C PRO A 100 3.85 17.49 -4.88
N GLU A 101 2.62 17.16 -5.26
CA GLU A 101 1.80 16.14 -4.61
C GLU A 101 2.02 14.73 -5.23
N PHE A 102 3.09 14.51 -5.99
CA PHE A 102 3.43 13.18 -6.44
C PHE A 102 3.55 12.21 -5.25
N ASN A 103 2.77 11.13 -5.31
CA ASN A 103 2.75 10.06 -4.30
C ASN A 103 3.56 8.86 -4.81
N ASP A 104 4.65 8.52 -4.12
CA ASP A 104 5.42 7.31 -4.39
C ASP A 104 4.99 6.19 -3.42
N SER A 105 3.88 5.52 -3.74
CA SER A 105 3.32 4.48 -2.87
C SER A 105 4.29 3.32 -2.60
N TYR A 106 5.30 3.10 -3.45
CA TYR A 106 6.32 2.07 -3.22
C TYR A 106 7.18 2.37 -1.97
N PHE A 107 7.30 3.64 -1.57
CA PHE A 107 7.99 4.04 -0.34
C PHE A 107 7.52 3.23 0.87
N LYS A 108 6.22 2.90 0.95
CA LYS A 108 5.63 2.12 2.05
C LYS A 108 6.38 0.81 2.29
N GLN A 109 6.72 0.10 1.22
CA GLN A 109 7.42 -1.19 1.31
C GLN A 109 8.83 -1.04 1.88
N VAL A 110 9.55 0.01 1.47
CA VAL A 110 10.89 0.33 1.97
C VAL A 110 10.83 0.76 3.44
N PHE A 111 9.87 1.62 3.80
CA PHE A 111 9.67 2.08 5.17
C PHE A 111 9.34 0.91 6.12
N ILE A 112 8.41 0.03 5.74
CA ILE A 112 8.04 -1.15 6.52
C ILE A 112 9.29 -2.01 6.79
N GLN A 113 10.07 -2.33 5.76
CA GLN A 113 11.30 -3.12 5.92
C GLN A 113 12.32 -2.44 6.83
N LYS A 114 12.51 -1.11 6.71
CA LYS A 114 13.37 -0.31 7.60
C LYS A 114 12.95 -0.48 9.05
N ILE A 115 11.66 -0.27 9.35
CA ILE A 115 11.13 -0.34 10.72
C ILE A 115 11.21 -1.77 11.29
N LEU A 116 10.87 -2.80 10.51
CA LEU A 116 11.00 -4.20 10.98
C LEU A 116 12.44 -4.54 11.38
N LYS A 117 13.40 -4.11 10.57
CA LYS A 117 14.84 -4.30 10.84
C LYS A 117 15.28 -3.53 12.09
N GLU A 118 14.95 -2.25 12.19
CA GLU A 118 15.33 -1.40 13.32
C GLU A 118 14.72 -1.86 14.65
N LYS A 119 13.48 -2.37 14.62
CA LYS A 119 12.78 -2.85 15.81
C LYS A 119 13.00 -4.34 16.10
N ASN A 120 13.70 -5.04 15.23
CA ASN A 120 13.92 -6.50 15.28
C ASN A 120 12.58 -7.26 15.42
N ILE A 121 11.63 -6.95 14.53
CA ILE A 121 10.28 -7.56 14.47
C ILE A 121 10.21 -8.52 13.29
N LEU A 122 9.62 -9.70 13.52
CA LEU A 122 9.38 -10.67 12.45
C LEU A 122 8.24 -10.19 11.53
N PRO A 123 8.32 -10.43 10.21
CA PRO A 123 7.24 -10.03 9.31
C PRO A 123 5.86 -10.60 9.67
N SER A 124 5.81 -11.80 10.27
CA SER A 124 4.58 -12.43 10.75
C SER A 124 3.89 -11.68 11.91
N ASP A 125 4.63 -10.82 12.61
CA ASP A 125 4.14 -10.01 13.74
C ASP A 125 3.72 -8.59 13.32
N ALA A 126 3.65 -8.35 12.00
CA ALA A 126 3.33 -7.07 11.41
C ALA A 126 2.08 -7.16 10.53
N VAL A 127 1.30 -6.08 10.51
CA VAL A 127 0.15 -5.94 9.60
C VAL A 127 0.14 -4.56 8.95
N LEU A 128 -0.15 -4.53 7.65
CA LEU A 128 -0.44 -3.32 6.88
C LEU A 128 -1.95 -3.19 6.66
N LEU A 129 -2.49 -2.01 6.92
CA LEU A 129 -3.83 -1.60 6.61
C LEU A 129 -3.75 -0.55 5.50
N GLY A 130 -3.96 -0.96 4.25
CA GLY A 130 -3.88 -0.10 3.06
C GLY A 130 -5.09 -0.28 2.16
N ASP A 131 -5.14 0.40 1.03
CA ASP A 131 -6.30 0.40 0.13
C ASP A 131 -5.99 -0.06 -1.30
N ASP A 132 -4.72 -0.03 -1.70
CA ASP A 132 -4.27 -0.37 -3.07
C ASP A 132 -3.91 -1.86 -3.22
N ILE A 133 -4.62 -2.55 -4.11
CA ILE A 133 -4.40 -3.97 -4.44
C ILE A 133 -2.99 -4.22 -4.98
N TRP A 134 -2.43 -3.29 -5.73
CA TRP A 134 -1.13 -3.46 -6.35
C TRP A 134 0.00 -3.31 -5.33
N VAL A 135 -0.02 -2.21 -4.59
CA VAL A 135 1.07 -1.82 -3.69
C VAL A 135 0.89 -2.42 -2.29
N ASP A 136 -0.30 -2.36 -1.71
CA ASP A 136 -0.54 -2.86 -0.35
C ASP A 136 -0.90 -4.33 -0.35
N GLY A 137 -1.53 -4.81 -1.41
CA GLY A 137 -1.73 -6.22 -1.67
C GLY A 137 -0.48 -6.89 -2.23
N TYR A 138 -0.31 -6.82 -3.55
CA TYR A 138 0.67 -7.65 -4.25
C TYR A 138 2.11 -7.35 -3.85
N TYR A 139 2.53 -6.08 -3.80
CA TYR A 139 3.90 -5.74 -3.42
C TYR A 139 4.22 -6.12 -1.98
N THR A 140 3.27 -6.03 -1.05
CA THR A 140 3.46 -6.53 0.32
C THR A 140 3.81 -8.02 0.34
N THR A 141 3.16 -8.84 -0.50
CA THR A 141 3.50 -10.29 -0.59
C THR A 141 4.92 -10.55 -1.12
N ARG A 142 5.48 -9.63 -1.91
CA ARG A 142 6.76 -9.82 -2.60
C ARG A 142 7.93 -9.23 -1.83
N PHE A 143 7.75 -8.03 -1.28
CA PHE A 143 8.83 -7.23 -0.71
C PHE A 143 8.86 -7.29 0.82
N SER A 144 7.88 -6.74 1.51
CA SER A 144 7.87 -6.67 2.97
C SER A 144 7.47 -7.98 3.65
N LYS A 145 6.64 -8.80 2.97
CA LYS A 145 6.18 -10.14 3.39
C LYS A 145 5.52 -10.15 4.77
N ILE A 146 4.82 -9.06 5.10
CA ILE A 146 3.98 -8.94 6.29
C ILE A 146 2.53 -9.30 5.97
N ASN A 147 1.70 -9.42 7.01
CA ASN A 147 0.25 -9.53 6.81
C ASN A 147 -0.30 -8.21 6.25
N PHE A 148 -1.36 -8.26 5.45
CA PHE A 148 -2.01 -7.05 4.93
C PHE A 148 -3.52 -7.23 4.82
N ALA A 149 -4.27 -6.16 5.09
CA ALA A 149 -5.70 -6.11 4.82
C ALA A 149 -6.02 -4.87 4.00
N ILE A 150 -6.97 -5.02 3.07
CA ILE A 150 -7.39 -3.96 2.16
C ILE A 150 -8.62 -3.23 2.71
N PHE A 151 -8.61 -1.91 2.63
CA PHE A 151 -9.71 -1.09 3.10
C PHE A 151 -10.93 -1.24 2.19
N GLU A 152 -12.01 -1.74 2.77
CA GLU A 152 -13.13 -2.25 1.98
C GLU A 152 -14.02 -1.15 1.38
N GLU A 153 -13.94 0.07 1.92
CA GLU A 153 -14.68 1.24 1.45
C GLU A 153 -13.95 1.97 0.32
N ASN A 154 -12.67 1.67 0.06
CA ASN A 154 -11.87 2.29 -1.00
C ASN A 154 -10.89 1.32 -1.67
N VAL A 155 -11.36 0.16 -2.12
CA VAL A 155 -10.50 -0.79 -2.82
C VAL A 155 -10.04 -0.19 -4.16
N CYS A 156 -8.73 -0.01 -4.33
CA CYS A 156 -8.19 0.62 -5.54
C CYS A 156 -7.04 -0.16 -6.22
N ASP A 157 -6.80 0.14 -7.50
CA ASP A 157 -5.65 -0.29 -8.29
C ASP A 157 -5.04 0.95 -8.94
N ARG A 158 -3.90 1.40 -8.41
CA ARG A 158 -3.17 2.60 -8.82
C ARG A 158 -4.10 3.83 -8.86
N GLY A 159 -4.86 4.00 -7.79
CA GLY A 159 -5.79 5.12 -7.60
C GLY A 159 -7.12 5.01 -8.33
N LYS A 160 -7.42 3.87 -8.99
CA LYS A 160 -8.73 3.62 -9.62
C LYS A 160 -9.54 2.63 -8.80
N SER A 161 -10.81 2.95 -8.54
CA SER A 161 -11.71 2.03 -7.84
C SER A 161 -11.87 0.72 -8.62
N VAL A 162 -11.79 -0.40 -7.89
CA VAL A 162 -11.97 -1.74 -8.44
C VAL A 162 -12.77 -2.62 -7.46
N GLU A 163 -13.26 -3.75 -7.97
CA GLU A 163 -13.98 -4.71 -7.14
C GLU A 163 -13.06 -5.46 -6.16
N ARG A 164 -13.64 -6.01 -5.10
CA ARG A 164 -12.93 -6.87 -4.15
C ARG A 164 -12.40 -8.13 -4.85
N ILE A 165 -11.20 -8.52 -4.46
CA ILE A 165 -10.58 -9.78 -4.85
C ILE A 165 -10.90 -10.81 -3.76
N SER A 166 -11.57 -11.89 -4.15
CA SER A 166 -11.90 -13.00 -3.24
C SER A 166 -10.66 -13.56 -2.55
N GLY A 167 -10.79 -13.97 -1.27
CA GLY A 167 -9.73 -14.67 -0.54
C GLY A 167 -8.72 -13.77 0.17
N LEU A 168 -8.78 -12.45 -0.05
CA LEU A 168 -7.99 -11.47 0.69
C LEU A 168 -8.66 -11.06 2.02
N ALA A 169 -7.85 -10.52 2.94
CA ALA A 169 -8.34 -9.90 4.15
C ALA A 169 -8.79 -8.46 3.88
N TYR A 170 -9.89 -8.06 4.51
CA TYR A 170 -10.47 -6.72 4.38
C TYR A 170 -10.76 -6.13 5.75
N PHE A 171 -10.78 -4.80 5.83
CA PHE A 171 -11.20 -4.08 7.03
C PHE A 171 -12.08 -2.88 6.67
N SER A 172 -12.82 -2.37 7.66
CA SER A 172 -13.64 -1.17 7.55
C SER A 172 -13.28 -0.18 8.66
N LEU A 173 -13.94 0.98 8.69
CA LEU A 173 -13.80 1.93 9.80
C LEU A 173 -14.49 1.45 11.09
N GLU A 174 -15.02 0.23 11.14
CA GLU A 174 -15.45 -0.39 12.39
C GLU A 174 -14.24 -1.01 13.10
N PHE A 175 -13.92 -0.54 14.31
CA PHE A 175 -12.72 -0.93 15.04
C PHE A 175 -12.59 -2.45 15.24
N ASP A 176 -13.70 -3.14 15.49
CA ASP A 176 -13.69 -4.60 15.69
C ASP A 176 -13.15 -5.36 14.47
N SER A 177 -13.34 -4.83 13.24
CA SER A 177 -12.79 -5.43 12.02
C SER A 177 -11.25 -5.45 12.04
N VAL A 178 -10.63 -4.37 12.51
CA VAL A 178 -9.17 -4.24 12.59
C VAL A 178 -8.61 -4.94 13.82
N LYS A 179 -9.32 -4.89 14.95
CA LYS A 179 -8.93 -5.60 16.17
C LYS A 179 -8.74 -7.09 15.91
N GLN A 180 -9.67 -7.73 15.21
CA GLN A 180 -9.57 -9.15 14.86
C GLN A 180 -8.32 -9.44 14.02
N LEU A 181 -8.05 -8.61 13.00
CA LEU A 181 -6.86 -8.76 12.15
C LEU A 181 -5.55 -8.64 12.96
N ILE A 182 -5.51 -7.70 13.91
CA ILE A 182 -4.34 -7.51 14.77
C ILE A 182 -4.19 -8.68 15.75
N GLU A 183 -5.26 -9.19 16.34
CA GLU A 183 -5.21 -10.28 17.33
C GLU A 183 -4.92 -11.64 16.69
N SER A 184 -5.65 -11.98 15.63
CA SER A 184 -5.59 -13.27 14.92
C SER A 184 -5.78 -13.05 13.42
N PHE A 185 -4.67 -12.83 12.71
CA PHE A 185 -4.70 -12.61 11.28
C PHE A 185 -5.16 -13.89 10.54
N PRO A 186 -6.14 -13.81 9.63
CA PRO A 186 -6.67 -14.98 8.93
C PRO A 186 -5.66 -15.52 7.90
N VAL A 187 -5.80 -16.81 7.57
CA VAL A 187 -5.10 -17.36 6.40
C VAL A 187 -5.78 -16.82 5.14
N VAL A 188 -5.01 -16.15 4.29
CA VAL A 188 -5.47 -15.57 3.01
C VAL A 188 -5.11 -16.46 1.84
N ASP A 189 -5.98 -16.52 0.82
CA ASP A 189 -5.68 -17.14 -0.47
C ASP A 189 -5.21 -16.06 -1.45
N LEU A 190 -3.91 -16.08 -1.77
CA LEU A 190 -3.29 -15.13 -2.68
C LEU A 190 -3.47 -15.50 -4.17
N GLY A 191 -3.98 -16.70 -4.48
CA GLY A 191 -4.14 -17.16 -5.86
C GLY A 191 -5.01 -16.23 -6.74
N PRO A 192 -6.15 -15.71 -6.24
CA PRO A 192 -6.92 -14.68 -6.93
C PRO A 192 -6.14 -13.38 -7.19
N LEU A 193 -5.36 -12.90 -6.22
CA LEU A 193 -4.54 -11.70 -6.36
C LEU A 193 -3.44 -11.88 -7.41
N ASP A 194 -2.73 -13.02 -7.37
CA ASP A 194 -1.69 -13.34 -8.34
C ASP A 194 -2.25 -13.37 -9.77
N ARG A 195 -3.44 -13.96 -9.95
CA ARG A 195 -4.13 -13.99 -11.25
C ARG A 195 -4.53 -12.59 -11.71
N TYR A 196 -5.07 -11.77 -10.82
CA TYR A 196 -5.46 -10.39 -11.12
C TYR A 196 -4.25 -9.59 -11.64
N VAL A 197 -3.15 -9.60 -10.89
CA VAL A 197 -1.92 -8.88 -11.24
C VAL A 197 -1.29 -9.42 -12.52
N PHE A 198 -1.25 -10.75 -12.68
CA PHE A 198 -0.71 -11.38 -13.89
C PHE A 198 -1.45 -10.93 -15.15
N GLU A 199 -2.78 -10.89 -15.14
CA GLU A 199 -3.55 -10.46 -16.30
C GLU A 199 -3.34 -8.97 -16.63
N ILE A 200 -3.13 -8.11 -15.62
CA ILE A 200 -2.74 -6.71 -15.85
C ILE A 200 -1.35 -6.60 -16.46
N MET A 201 -0.36 -7.30 -15.89
CA MET A 201 1.01 -7.29 -16.42
C MET A 201 1.05 -7.80 -17.87
N LYS A 202 0.33 -8.87 -18.16
CA LYS A 202 0.21 -9.45 -19.50
C LYS A 202 -0.40 -8.45 -20.50
N LYS A 203 -1.47 -7.74 -20.12
CA LYS A 203 -2.06 -6.67 -20.94
C LYS A 203 -1.05 -5.55 -21.21
N ALA A 204 -0.29 -5.14 -20.20
CA ALA A 204 0.72 -4.08 -20.35
C ALA A 204 1.90 -4.49 -21.25
N LEU A 205 2.35 -5.75 -21.16
CA LEU A 205 3.52 -6.24 -21.89
C LEU A 205 3.22 -6.60 -23.36
N VAL A 206 2.01 -7.09 -23.65
CA VAL A 206 1.69 -7.65 -24.97
C VAL A 206 0.68 -6.78 -25.74
N GLY A 207 0.02 -5.84 -25.06
CA GLY A 207 -1.15 -5.13 -25.58
C GLY A 207 -2.31 -6.08 -25.89
N ASP A 208 -3.42 -5.53 -26.42
CA ASP A 208 -4.59 -6.33 -26.86
C ASP A 208 -4.30 -7.27 -28.06
N ASN A 209 -3.06 -7.33 -28.54
CA ASN A 209 -2.65 -7.99 -29.77
C ASN A 209 -2.01 -9.38 -29.59
N LEU A 210 -2.19 -10.02 -28.42
CA LEU A 210 -1.63 -11.36 -28.12
C LEU A 210 -2.05 -12.40 -29.19
N GLY A 211 -3.31 -12.34 -29.62
CA GLY A 211 -3.83 -13.20 -30.69
C GLY A 211 -3.15 -12.98 -32.05
N SER A 212 -2.77 -11.75 -32.39
CA SER A 212 -2.14 -11.44 -33.69
C SER A 212 -0.64 -11.74 -33.71
N ILE A 213 0.04 -11.63 -32.56
CA ILE A 213 1.46 -11.99 -32.41
C ILE A 213 1.64 -13.52 -32.44
N ILE A 214 0.77 -14.28 -31.76
CA ILE A 214 0.81 -15.75 -31.79
C ILE A 214 0.48 -16.27 -33.19
N LYS A 215 -0.50 -15.70 -33.89
CA LYS A 215 -0.82 -16.06 -35.28
C LYS A 215 0.39 -15.85 -36.20
N LYS A 216 1.04 -14.69 -36.12
CA LYS A 216 2.27 -14.38 -36.88
C LYS A 216 3.43 -15.34 -36.55
N GLY A 217 3.55 -15.81 -35.31
CA GLY A 217 4.56 -16.79 -34.90
C GLY A 217 4.32 -18.19 -35.45
N LEU A 218 3.05 -18.61 -35.54
CA LEU A 218 2.63 -19.88 -36.13
C LEU A 218 2.73 -19.86 -37.66
N ASP A 219 2.35 -18.76 -38.31
CA ASP A 219 2.44 -18.60 -39.76
C ASP A 219 3.91 -18.59 -40.25
N LYS A 220 4.83 -18.02 -39.46
CA LYS A 220 6.29 -18.07 -39.75
C LYS A 220 6.90 -19.46 -39.60
N LYS A 221 6.35 -20.35 -38.76
CA LYS A 221 6.81 -21.74 -38.64
C LYS A 221 6.36 -22.58 -39.85
N ASN A 222 5.17 -22.32 -40.38
CA ASN A 222 4.66 -23.03 -41.56
C ASN A 222 5.36 -22.61 -42.87
N GLN A 223 5.95 -21.41 -42.93
CA GLN A 223 6.72 -20.95 -44.10
C GLN A 223 8.19 -21.41 -44.11
N LYS A 224 8.75 -21.87 -42.99
CA LYS A 224 10.13 -22.42 -42.92
C LYS A 224 10.19 -23.95 -43.07
N GLY A 225 9.04 -24.58 -43.30
CA GLY A 225 8.91 -26.02 -43.53
C GLY A 225 8.51 -26.40 -44.97
N GLN A 226 8.62 -25.45 -45.91
CA GLN A 226 8.52 -25.69 -47.36
C GLN A 226 9.88 -25.43 -48.02
#